data_AF-A0A6J8B0D8-F1
#
_entry.id   AF-A0A6J8B0D8-F1
#
_cell.length_a   1.000
_cell.length_b   1.000
_cell.length_c   1.000
_cell.angle_alpha   90.00
_cell.angle_beta   90.00
_cell.angle_gamma   90.00
#
_symmetry.space_group_name_H-M   'P 1'
#
loop_
_entity.id
_entity.type
_entity.pdbx_description
1 polymer ?
#
loop_
_entity_poly.entity_id
_entity_poly.type
_entity_poly.pdbx_seq_one_letter_code
_entity_poly.pdbx_strand_id
1 'polypeptide(L)'
;MVGYANPVLVNVETDGRYNNPIFNSDVTAFQAGTQVVQTMVENNTKLKHIVSVFTGNKLCKVASRLRNKGIEVLCPNHAGHCSANLAEDSVIGNETEYARQCTIELNDKLKIAHVTTDGDSKAVNGITNAQRSNVKILRDVRHLANSMKRAVQNCTFSLSMFSGTNKKEILNKDLGWTLRHGVLQN
;
A
#
# COMPACT_ATOMS: atom_id res chain seq x y z
N MET A 1 14.94 7.16 26.04
CA MET A 1 14.83 8.07 24.89
C MET A 1 15.88 9.15 25.06
N VAL A 2 16.91 9.16 24.22
CA VAL A 2 17.99 10.17 24.30
C VAL A 2 17.62 11.32 23.36
N GLY A 3 17.54 12.52 23.93
CA GLY A 3 17.19 13.74 23.21
C GLY A 3 18.27 14.15 22.20
N TYR A 4 17.83 14.71 21.08
CA TYR A 4 18.67 15.46 20.16
C TYR A 4 17.93 16.71 19.68
N ALA A 5 18.66 17.82 19.61
CA ALA A 5 18.20 19.17 19.29
C ALA A 5 17.87 19.40 17.79
N ASN A 6 17.78 18.33 17.01
CA ASN A 6 17.52 18.34 15.57
C ASN A 6 16.58 17.17 15.30
N PRO A 7 15.50 17.31 14.50
CA PRO A 7 14.65 16.17 14.17
C PRO A 7 15.53 15.08 13.56
N VAL A 8 15.69 13.97 14.29
CA VAL A 8 16.54 12.87 13.87
C VAL A 8 15.90 12.31 12.60
N LEU A 9 16.66 12.32 11.51
CA LEU A 9 16.20 11.75 10.25
C LEU A 9 16.02 10.24 10.46
N VAL A 10 14.83 9.75 10.13
CA VAL A 10 14.46 8.34 10.26
C VAL A 10 14.10 7.78 8.89
N ASN A 11 14.55 6.56 8.63
CA ASN A 11 14.08 5.77 7.51
C ASN A 11 12.95 4.90 8.06
N VAL A 12 11.85 4.78 7.33
CA VAL A 12 10.69 4.03 7.79
C VAL A 12 10.25 3.01 6.76
N GLU A 13 9.50 2.02 7.21
CA GLU A 13 8.63 1.19 6.39
C GLU A 13 7.21 1.33 6.90
N THR A 14 6.24 1.21 5.99
CA THR A 14 4.84 1.40 6.32
C THR A 14 3.97 0.44 5.52
N ASP A 15 3.02 -0.20 6.19
CA ASP A 15 2.05 -1.11 5.57
C ASP A 15 0.70 -1.04 6.28
N GLY A 16 -0.36 -1.22 5.50
CA GLY A 16 -1.75 -1.21 5.93
C GLY A 16 -2.28 -2.64 6.08
N ARG A 17 -2.83 -2.97 7.25
CA ARG A 17 -3.49 -4.26 7.49
C ARG A 17 -4.97 -4.05 7.69
N TYR A 18 -5.75 -4.91 7.05
CA TYR A 18 -7.20 -4.80 7.00
C TYR A 18 -7.85 -6.03 7.62
N ASN A 19 -9.03 -5.85 8.21
CA ASN A 19 -9.75 -6.97 8.83
C ASN A 19 -10.41 -7.92 7.81
N ASN A 20 -10.52 -7.51 6.56
CA ASN A 20 -10.99 -8.33 5.45
C ASN A 20 -10.06 -8.15 4.23
N PRO A 21 -9.92 -9.16 3.34
CA PRO A 21 -9.22 -8.97 2.07
C PRO A 21 -9.85 -7.84 1.27
N ILE A 22 -9.02 -6.91 0.79
CA ILE A 22 -9.50 -5.80 -0.02
C ILE A 22 -9.08 -6.05 -1.47
N PHE A 23 -10.03 -6.51 -2.28
CA PHE A 23 -9.77 -6.86 -3.68
C PHE A 23 -9.65 -5.62 -4.59
N ASN A 24 -10.44 -4.57 -4.32
CA ASN A 24 -10.37 -3.25 -4.95
C ASN A 24 -10.49 -2.18 -3.86
N SER A 25 -9.36 -1.61 -3.46
CA SER A 25 -9.23 -0.97 -2.15
C SER A 25 -9.41 0.54 -2.13
N ASP A 26 -9.20 1.22 -3.24
CA ASP A 26 -8.90 2.66 -3.19
C ASP A 26 -10.07 3.61 -3.47
N VAL A 27 -11.17 3.12 -4.05
CA VAL A 27 -12.25 3.99 -4.58
C VAL A 27 -13.65 3.51 -4.25
N THR A 28 -13.78 2.34 -3.62
CA THR A 28 -15.10 1.76 -3.33
C THR A 28 -15.60 2.24 -1.98
N ALA A 29 -16.59 3.12 -1.97
CA ALA A 29 -17.36 3.43 -0.77
C ALA A 29 -18.12 2.18 -0.29
N PHE A 30 -18.47 2.13 1.01
CA PHE A 30 -19.21 1.01 1.62
C PHE A 30 -18.56 -0.37 1.45
N GLN A 31 -17.21 -0.41 1.43
CA GLN A 31 -16.46 -1.67 1.47
C GLN A 31 -16.85 -2.53 2.67
N ALA A 32 -16.80 -3.85 2.49
CA ALA A 32 -16.99 -4.83 3.56
C ALA A 32 -15.88 -4.75 4.64
N GLY A 33 -14.72 -4.16 4.31
CA GLY A 33 -13.72 -3.79 5.30
C GLY A 33 -14.29 -2.76 6.27
N THR A 34 -14.05 -2.96 7.57
CA THR A 34 -14.55 -2.04 8.61
C THR A 34 -13.45 -1.49 9.49
N GLN A 35 -12.26 -2.09 9.46
CA GLN A 35 -11.13 -1.73 10.30
C GLN A 35 -9.82 -1.80 9.51
N VAL A 36 -8.92 -0.88 9.82
CA VAL A 36 -7.57 -0.81 9.27
C VAL A 36 -6.59 -0.49 10.39
N VAL A 37 -5.40 -1.10 10.33
CA VAL A 37 -4.26 -0.73 11.14
C VAL A 37 -3.12 -0.40 10.20
N GLN A 38 -2.75 0.87 10.15
CA GLN A 38 -1.57 1.34 9.45
C GLN A 38 -0.42 1.42 10.47
N THR A 39 0.65 0.68 10.21
CA THR A 39 1.83 0.70 11.08
C THR A 39 2.99 1.37 10.36
N MET A 40 3.74 2.20 11.08
CA MET A 40 5.00 2.76 10.62
C MET A 40 6.13 2.32 11.56
N VAL A 41 7.16 1.73 10.98
CA VAL A 41 8.28 1.11 11.71
C VAL A 41 9.59 1.78 11.28
N GLU A 42 10.45 2.08 12.24
CA GLU A 42 11.77 2.66 11.94
C GLU A 42 12.76 1.60 11.46
N ASN A 43 13.63 2.01 10.55
CA ASN A 43 14.63 1.18 9.92
C ASN A 43 16.08 1.55 10.33
N ASN A 44 16.25 2.39 11.33
CA ASN A 44 17.52 2.91 11.82
C ASN A 44 18.18 2.02 12.88
N THR A 45 17.40 1.31 13.69
CA THR A 45 17.89 0.42 14.75
C THR A 45 17.72 -1.05 14.37
N LYS A 46 18.43 -1.92 15.09
CA LYS A 46 18.30 -3.38 14.92
C LYS A 46 16.95 -3.92 15.39
N LEU A 47 16.31 -3.25 16.34
CA LEU A 47 15.07 -3.70 16.96
C LEU A 47 13.82 -3.34 16.16
N LYS A 48 13.92 -2.40 15.20
CA LYS A 48 12.83 -1.99 14.31
C LYS A 48 11.59 -1.59 15.09
N HIS A 49 11.71 -0.50 15.85
CA HIS A 49 10.62 -0.03 16.69
C HIS A 49 9.43 0.50 15.87
N ILE A 50 8.22 0.24 16.35
CA ILE A 50 7.03 0.90 15.83
C ILE A 50 7.08 2.37 16.28
N VAL A 51 7.09 3.29 15.33
CA VAL A 51 7.17 4.73 15.62
C VAL A 51 5.81 5.41 15.60
N SER A 52 4.85 4.91 14.82
CA SER A 52 3.48 5.40 14.81
C SER A 52 2.52 4.30 14.35
N VAL A 53 1.29 4.36 14.85
CA VAL A 53 0.19 3.45 14.48
C VAL A 53 -1.09 4.25 14.34
N PHE A 54 -1.71 4.15 13.18
CA PHE A 54 -3.08 4.61 12.99
C PHE A 54 -4.02 3.40 12.98
N THR A 55 -5.05 3.43 13.82
CA THR A 55 -6.13 2.44 13.82
C THR A 55 -7.42 3.10 13.35
N GLY A 56 -7.89 2.74 12.16
CA GLY A 56 -9.17 3.17 11.61
C GLY A 56 -10.27 2.17 11.94
N ASN A 57 -11.42 2.66 12.38
CA ASN A 57 -12.57 1.86 12.78
C ASN A 57 -13.88 2.55 12.39
N LYS A 58 -14.72 1.84 11.63
CA LYS A 58 -16.09 2.25 11.28
C LYS A 58 -17.14 1.78 12.29
N LEU A 59 -16.80 0.82 13.15
CA LEU A 59 -17.78 0.16 14.00
C LEU A 59 -18.07 0.96 15.26
N CYS A 60 -19.35 1.30 15.46
CA CYS A 60 -19.83 1.87 16.71
C CYS A 60 -21.02 1.08 17.26
N LYS A 61 -20.82 0.37 18.39
CA LYS A 61 -21.87 -0.41 19.07
C LYS A 61 -23.01 0.49 19.55
N VAL A 62 -22.70 1.70 20.01
CA VAL A 62 -23.71 2.67 20.49
C VAL A 62 -24.57 3.16 19.33
N ALA A 63 -23.96 3.54 18.20
CA ALA A 63 -24.69 3.94 17.00
C ALA A 63 -25.58 2.79 16.49
N SER A 64 -25.05 1.56 16.42
CA SER A 64 -25.85 0.38 16.03
C SER A 64 -27.07 0.19 16.93
N ARG A 65 -26.91 0.32 18.26
CA ARG A 65 -28.04 0.25 19.20
C ARG A 65 -29.06 1.38 19.00
N LEU A 66 -28.61 2.60 18.72
CA LEU A 66 -29.50 3.75 18.50
C LEU A 66 -30.26 3.62 17.18
N ARG A 67 -29.59 3.16 16.11
CA ARG A 67 -30.23 2.87 14.82
C ARG A 67 -31.28 1.77 14.92
N ASN A 68 -31.02 0.72 15.72
CA ASN A 68 -32.03 -0.32 16.00
C ASN A 68 -33.26 0.20 16.74
N LYS A 69 -33.17 1.36 17.41
CA LYS A 69 -34.30 2.04 18.05
C LYS A 69 -34.99 3.06 17.13
N GLY A 70 -34.61 3.13 15.86
CA GLY A 70 -35.15 4.09 14.88
C GLY A 70 -34.56 5.49 14.99
N ILE A 71 -33.47 5.69 15.74
CA ILE A 71 -32.79 6.98 15.86
C ILE A 71 -31.70 7.05 14.79
N GLU A 72 -31.80 8.03 13.89
CA GLU A 72 -30.75 8.28 12.90
C GLU A 72 -29.50 8.88 13.58
N VAL A 73 -28.39 8.18 13.44
CA VAL A 73 -27.11 8.54 14.06
C VAL A 73 -25.98 8.31 13.05
N LEU A 74 -25.20 9.37 12.80
CA LEU A 74 -24.04 9.35 11.93
C LEU A 74 -22.75 9.18 12.75
N CYS A 75 -21.83 8.37 12.22
CA CYS A 75 -20.48 8.21 12.75
C CYS A 75 -19.48 8.80 11.76
N PRO A 76 -18.34 9.35 12.22
CA PRO A 76 -17.94 9.58 13.61
C PRO A 76 -18.69 10.78 14.26
N ASN A 77 -18.46 11.02 15.56
CA ASN A 77 -18.87 12.24 16.30
C ASN A 77 -20.35 12.41 16.68
N HIS A 78 -21.12 11.34 16.86
CA HIS A 78 -22.45 11.47 17.49
C HIS A 78 -22.37 11.68 19.01
N ALA A 79 -23.44 12.25 19.58
CA ALA A 79 -23.58 12.44 21.01
C ALA A 79 -23.46 11.11 21.79
N GLY A 80 -22.82 11.17 22.96
CA GLY A 80 -22.48 10.01 23.78
C GLY A 80 -21.14 9.37 23.37
N HIS A 81 -20.99 8.07 23.60
CA HIS A 81 -19.75 7.34 23.31
C HIS A 81 -19.75 6.80 21.87
N CYS A 82 -19.02 7.46 20.97
CA CYS A 82 -18.75 6.98 19.62
C CYS A 82 -17.38 6.28 19.55
N SER A 83 -17.33 5.00 19.20
CA SER A 83 -16.07 4.27 19.02
C SER A 83 -15.53 4.27 17.58
N ALA A 84 -16.31 4.80 16.64
CA ALA A 84 -15.90 4.92 15.25
C ALA A 84 -15.13 6.23 15.04
N ASN A 85 -14.00 6.16 14.36
CA ASN A 85 -13.21 7.32 13.94
C ASN A 85 -13.20 7.50 12.41
N LEU A 86 -13.73 6.53 11.68
CA LEU A 86 -14.00 6.62 10.24
C LEU A 86 -15.51 6.64 10.01
N ALA A 87 -15.93 7.37 8.97
CA ALA A 87 -17.31 7.36 8.53
C ALA A 87 -17.64 6.04 7.82
N GLU A 88 -18.93 5.70 7.78
CA GLU A 88 -19.40 4.41 7.23
C GLU A 88 -19.06 4.26 5.74
N ASP A 89 -19.18 5.38 5.00
CA ASP A 89 -18.87 5.53 3.59
C ASP A 89 -17.38 5.71 3.28
N SER A 90 -16.53 5.91 4.30
CA SER A 90 -15.08 6.09 4.12
C SER A 90 -14.45 4.87 3.43
N VAL A 91 -13.52 5.10 2.51
CA VAL A 91 -12.76 4.02 1.88
C VAL A 91 -11.74 3.47 2.85
N ILE A 92 -11.76 2.16 3.13
CA ILE A 92 -10.85 1.51 4.09
C ILE A 92 -9.45 1.32 3.51
N GLY A 93 -9.29 1.26 2.19
CA GLY A 93 -7.97 1.15 1.56
C GLY A 93 -7.26 2.48 1.35
N ASN A 94 -7.65 3.57 2.01
CA ASN A 94 -7.04 4.88 1.80
C ASN A 94 -5.69 5.02 2.53
N GLU A 95 -4.69 4.26 2.07
CA GLU A 95 -3.34 4.23 2.64
C GLU A 95 -2.65 5.61 2.62
N THR A 96 -3.00 6.46 1.64
CA THR A 96 -2.49 7.83 1.56
C THR A 96 -2.87 8.62 2.82
N GLU A 97 -4.15 8.56 3.22
CA GLU A 97 -4.63 9.28 4.39
C GLU A 97 -4.07 8.68 5.68
N TYR A 98 -4.00 7.36 5.81
CA TYR A 98 -3.50 6.74 7.04
C TYR A 98 -2.00 6.97 7.23
N ALA A 99 -1.21 6.90 6.16
CA ALA A 99 0.22 7.24 6.22
C ALA A 99 0.42 8.74 6.56
N ARG A 100 -0.47 9.62 6.07
CA ARG A 100 -0.48 11.05 6.43
C ARG A 100 -0.73 11.24 7.93
N GLN A 101 -1.72 10.55 8.50
CA GLN A 101 -2.03 10.60 9.94
C GLN A 101 -0.86 10.13 10.80
N CYS A 102 -0.24 8.99 10.45
CA CYS A 102 0.96 8.51 11.14
C CYS A 102 2.11 9.54 11.08
N THR A 103 2.28 10.20 9.93
CA THR A 103 3.34 11.20 9.77
C THR A 103 3.08 12.46 10.59
N ILE A 104 1.82 12.89 10.70
CA ILE A 104 1.46 14.05 11.54
C ILE A 104 1.79 13.81 13.01
N GLU A 105 1.53 12.60 13.52
CA GLU A 105 1.93 12.22 14.88
C GLU A 105 3.45 12.29 15.10
N LEU A 106 4.22 12.04 14.04
CA LEU A 106 5.69 12.00 14.08
C LEU A 106 6.38 13.35 13.83
N ASN A 107 5.75 14.25 13.07
CA ASN A 107 6.39 15.43 12.48
C ASN A 107 7.01 16.39 13.52
N ASP A 108 6.48 16.40 14.74
CA ASP A 108 7.00 17.22 15.84
C ASP A 108 8.32 16.69 16.44
N LYS A 109 8.68 15.43 16.17
CA LYS A 109 9.81 14.73 16.81
C LYS A 109 10.83 14.18 15.82
N LEU A 110 10.38 13.66 14.68
CA LEU A 110 11.19 12.94 13.71
C LEU A 110 10.86 13.40 12.29
N LYS A 111 11.86 13.40 11.41
CA LYS A 111 11.68 13.65 9.98
C LYS A 111 11.98 12.38 9.19
N ILE A 112 11.06 11.98 8.33
CA ILE A 112 11.21 10.81 7.47
C ILE A 112 12.06 11.18 6.25
N ALA A 113 13.14 10.45 6.01
CA ALA A 113 14.03 10.64 4.87
C ALA A 113 13.70 9.68 3.71
N HIS A 114 13.53 8.40 4.05
CA HIS A 114 13.18 7.34 3.11
C HIS A 114 12.02 6.53 3.66
N VAL A 115 11.13 6.11 2.77
CA VAL A 115 10.03 5.19 3.08
C VAL A 115 10.14 3.95 2.20
N THR A 116 10.07 2.77 2.82
CA THR A 116 9.98 1.49 2.11
C THR A 116 8.52 1.04 2.06
N THR A 117 8.02 0.79 0.86
CA THR A 117 6.67 0.25 0.61
C THR A 117 6.74 -0.95 -0.33
N ASP A 118 5.60 -1.58 -0.58
CA ASP A 118 5.39 -2.61 -1.61
C ASP A 118 5.66 -2.12 -3.06
N GLY A 119 5.92 -0.83 -3.23
CA GLY A 119 6.22 -0.20 -4.51
C GLY A 119 5.09 0.68 -5.05
N ASP A 120 3.97 0.80 -4.34
CA ASP A 120 2.93 1.77 -4.63
C ASP A 120 3.29 3.15 -4.04
N SER A 121 3.03 4.20 -4.82
CA SER A 121 3.41 5.59 -4.50
C SER A 121 2.45 6.30 -3.55
N LYS A 122 1.34 5.67 -3.17
CA LYS A 122 0.23 6.29 -2.43
C LYS A 122 0.60 6.67 -1.00
N ALA A 123 1.14 5.73 -0.22
CA ALA A 123 1.58 6.00 1.14
C ALA A 123 2.62 7.14 1.17
N VAL A 124 3.51 7.18 0.17
CA VAL A 124 4.54 8.22 0.04
C VAL A 124 3.93 9.60 -0.23
N ASN A 125 2.90 9.69 -1.07
CA ASN A 125 2.18 10.94 -1.29
C ASN A 125 1.61 11.47 0.04
N GLY A 126 1.03 10.60 0.86
CA GLY A 126 0.52 10.93 2.19
C GLY A 126 1.60 11.51 3.12
N ILE A 127 2.75 10.83 3.19
CA ILE A 127 3.90 11.24 4.01
C ILE A 127 4.49 12.57 3.51
N THR A 128 4.72 12.69 2.21
CA THR A 128 5.30 13.90 1.58
C THR A 128 4.41 15.12 1.83
N ASN A 129 3.09 14.96 1.72
CA ASN A 129 2.12 16.02 1.99
C ASN A 129 2.10 16.42 3.47
N ALA A 130 2.18 15.46 4.39
CA ALA A 130 2.22 15.73 5.83
C ALA A 130 3.51 16.45 6.25
N GLN A 131 4.67 15.99 5.79
CA GLN A 131 5.97 16.54 6.19
C GLN A 131 6.36 17.81 5.41
N ARG A 132 5.68 18.09 4.28
CA ARG A 132 6.00 19.19 3.33
C ARG A 132 7.46 19.15 2.86
N SER A 133 8.01 17.95 2.73
CA SER A 133 9.40 17.72 2.31
C SER A 133 9.46 16.50 1.41
N ASN A 134 10.42 16.49 0.49
CA ASN A 134 10.58 15.38 -0.44
C ASN A 134 11.07 14.12 0.30
N VAL A 135 10.26 13.05 0.28
CA VAL A 135 10.60 11.74 0.86
C VAL A 135 10.93 10.78 -0.26
N LYS A 136 12.07 10.09 -0.15
CA LYS A 136 12.52 9.13 -1.15
C LYS A 136 11.81 7.78 -0.97
N ILE A 137 11.31 7.24 -2.08
CA ILE A 137 10.64 5.94 -2.12
C ILE A 137 11.68 4.84 -2.30
N LEU A 138 11.62 3.84 -1.43
CA LEU A 138 12.30 2.57 -1.55
C LEU A 138 11.27 1.46 -1.74
N ARG A 139 11.66 0.39 -2.43
CA ARG A 139 10.84 -0.81 -2.59
C ARG A 139 11.37 -1.90 -1.69
N ASP A 140 10.48 -2.68 -1.10
CA ASP A 140 10.91 -3.89 -0.43
C ASP A 140 11.50 -4.89 -1.44
N VAL A 141 12.37 -5.77 -0.94
CA VAL A 141 13.15 -6.70 -1.77
C VAL A 141 12.23 -7.70 -2.48
N ARG A 142 11.10 -8.07 -1.89
CA ARG A 142 10.16 -9.04 -2.47
C ARG A 142 9.46 -8.45 -3.69
N HIS A 143 8.94 -7.24 -3.57
CA HIS A 143 8.27 -6.54 -4.65
C HIS A 143 9.25 -6.07 -5.72
N LEU A 144 10.47 -5.69 -5.34
CA LEU A 144 11.56 -5.45 -6.28
C LEU A 144 11.87 -6.71 -7.11
N ALA A 145 12.10 -7.85 -6.45
CA ALA A 145 12.39 -9.12 -7.13
C ALA A 145 11.23 -9.57 -8.04
N ASN A 146 9.98 -9.44 -7.58
CA ASN A 146 8.80 -9.74 -8.39
C ASN A 146 8.68 -8.81 -9.60
N SER A 147 8.97 -7.51 -9.42
CA SER A 147 8.98 -6.54 -10.51
C SER A 147 10.06 -6.88 -11.55
N MET A 148 11.27 -7.22 -11.10
CA MET A 148 12.36 -7.65 -11.96
C MET A 148 12.01 -8.93 -12.72
N LYS A 149 11.43 -9.92 -12.03
CA LYS A 149 10.97 -11.17 -12.65
C LYS A 149 9.94 -10.90 -13.75
N ARG A 150 8.94 -10.06 -13.48
CA ARG A 150 7.93 -9.66 -14.47
C ARG A 150 8.57 -8.94 -15.66
N ALA A 151 9.50 -8.02 -15.41
CA ALA A 151 10.22 -7.31 -16.46
C ALA A 151 11.01 -8.27 -17.36
N VAL A 152 11.73 -9.23 -16.77
CA VAL A 152 12.46 -10.28 -17.49
C VAL A 152 11.52 -11.16 -18.31
N GLN A 153 10.39 -11.59 -17.73
CA GLN A 153 9.40 -12.42 -18.43
C GLN A 153 8.76 -11.72 -19.63
N ASN A 154 8.60 -10.40 -19.54
CA ASN A 154 8.01 -9.58 -20.59
C ASN A 154 9.06 -9.00 -21.56
N CYS A 155 10.34 -9.17 -21.26
CA CYS A 155 11.41 -8.68 -22.12
C CYS A 155 11.53 -9.53 -23.38
N THR A 156 11.69 -8.88 -24.52
CA THR A 156 12.07 -9.55 -25.76
C THR A 156 13.59 -9.68 -25.78
N PHE A 157 14.08 -10.89 -25.55
CA PHE A 157 15.52 -11.17 -25.67
C PHE A 157 15.92 -11.20 -27.15
N SER A 158 17.06 -10.58 -27.47
CA SER A 158 17.62 -10.70 -28.82
C SER A 158 18.04 -12.14 -29.08
N LEU A 159 17.55 -12.72 -30.17
CA LEU A 159 17.99 -14.04 -30.67
C LEU A 159 19.50 -14.09 -30.92
N SER A 160 20.12 -12.96 -31.29
CA SER A 160 21.57 -12.91 -31.51
C SER A 160 22.39 -13.01 -30.22
N MET A 161 21.81 -12.62 -29.09
CA MET A 161 22.47 -12.57 -27.78
C MET A 161 22.08 -13.77 -26.91
N PHE A 162 20.85 -14.27 -27.08
CA PHE A 162 20.29 -15.42 -26.37
C PHE A 162 19.60 -16.33 -27.39
N SER A 163 20.34 -17.30 -27.92
CA SER A 163 19.87 -18.24 -28.95
C SER A 163 18.93 -19.34 -28.43
N GLY A 164 18.33 -19.13 -27.24
CA GLY A 164 17.39 -20.06 -26.64
C GLY A 164 15.99 -19.92 -27.26
N THR A 165 15.26 -21.01 -27.35
CA THR A 165 13.90 -21.01 -27.91
C THR A 165 12.95 -20.22 -27.00
N ASN A 166 12.32 -19.19 -27.56
CA ASN A 166 11.33 -18.40 -26.84
C ASN A 166 10.03 -19.22 -26.69
N LYS A 167 9.25 -19.02 -25.61
CA LYS A 167 7.97 -19.73 -25.40
C LYS A 167 6.99 -19.59 -26.58
N LYS A 168 7.03 -18.44 -27.26
CA LYS A 168 6.26 -18.18 -28.50
C LYS A 168 6.73 -19.01 -29.69
N GLU A 169 8.02 -19.31 -29.79
CA GLU A 169 8.58 -20.16 -30.85
C GLU A 169 8.30 -21.65 -30.61
N ILE A 170 8.18 -22.07 -29.35
CA ILE A 170 7.75 -23.42 -28.97
C ILE A 170 6.28 -23.65 -29.38
N LEU A 171 5.39 -22.70 -29.05
CA LEU A 171 3.98 -22.74 -29.46
C LEU A 171 3.78 -22.78 -30.99
N ASN A 172 4.61 -22.05 -31.74
CA ASN A 172 4.58 -22.11 -33.21
C ASN A 172 5.13 -23.42 -33.79
N LYS A 173 6.06 -24.08 -33.09
CA LYS A 173 6.57 -25.41 -33.48
C LYS A 173 5.54 -26.51 -33.23
N ASP A 174 4.81 -26.45 -32.12
CA ASP A 174 3.78 -27.46 -31.77
C ASP A 174 2.53 -27.38 -32.66
N LEU A 175 2.29 -26.22 -33.31
CA LEU A 175 1.22 -26.04 -34.28
C LEU A 175 1.61 -26.41 -35.73
N GLY A 176 2.86 -26.80 -35.98
CA GLY A 176 3.30 -27.27 -37.31
C GLY A 176 3.46 -26.18 -38.38
N TRP A 177 3.43 -24.90 -38.03
CA TRP A 177 3.58 -23.80 -39.00
C TRP A 177 4.95 -23.15 -38.91
N THR A 178 5.89 -23.60 -39.74
CA THR A 178 7.13 -22.85 -40.01
C THR A 178 6.90 -21.84 -41.12
N LEU A 179 6.80 -20.55 -40.76
CA LEU A 179 6.92 -19.45 -41.71
C LEU A 179 8.37 -19.35 -42.20
N ARG A 180 8.66 -19.98 -43.34
CA ARG A 180 9.83 -19.64 -44.15
C ARG A 180 9.35 -18.90 -45.40
N HIS A 181 9.75 -17.63 -45.50
CA HIS A 181 9.70 -16.85 -46.74
C HIS A 181 8.31 -16.73 -47.39
N GLY A 182 7.31 -16.33 -46.61
CA GLY A 182 6.12 -15.68 -47.16
C GLY A 182 5.18 -16.54 -48.02
N VAL A 183 5.22 -17.87 -47.94
CA VAL A 183 4.20 -18.73 -48.57
C VAL A 183 3.78 -19.84 -47.61
N LEU A 184 2.47 -19.96 -47.39
CA LEU A 184 1.82 -21.02 -46.63
C LEU A 184 1.66 -22.27 -47.52
N GLN A 185 2.13 -23.43 -47.07
CA GLN A 185 1.69 -24.73 -47.61
C GLN A 185 1.52 -25.74 -46.48
N ASN A 186 0.50 -26.59 -46.64
CA ASN A 186 -0.01 -27.58 -45.69
C ASN A 186 0.98 -28.69 -45.34
#